data_AF-A0A1I7KSR6-F1
#
_entry.id   AF-A0A1I7KSR6-F1
#
_cell.length_a   1.000
_cell.length_b   1.000
_cell.length_c   1.000
_cell.angle_alpha   90.00
_cell.angle_beta   90.00
_cell.angle_gamma   90.00
#
_symmetry.space_group_name_H-M   'P 1'
#
loop_
_entity.id
_entity.type
_entity.pdbx_description
1 polymer ?
#
loop_
_entity_poly.entity_id
_entity_poly.type
_entity_poly.pdbx_seq_one_letter_code
_entity_poly.pdbx_strand_id
1 'polypeptide(L)'
;MMADPVAIELAQLRATVQDFGRILASVTGARLTREQLAERLCVHRNTIPRWMAEDVTFPKPDRYGKWLLSEVIEWEQRPKR
;
A
#
# COMPACT_ATOMS: atom_id res chain seq x y z
N MET A 1 27.16 -21.39 -5.21
CA MET A 1 26.42 -20.90 -6.40
C MET A 1 26.32 -19.40 -6.24
N MET A 2 27.04 -18.62 -7.05
CA MET A 2 26.96 -17.15 -7.00
C MET A 2 25.55 -16.75 -7.45
N ALA A 3 24.88 -15.86 -6.71
CA ALA A 3 23.59 -15.34 -7.12
C ALA A 3 23.74 -14.62 -8.48
N ASP A 4 22.79 -14.83 -9.37
CA ASP A 4 22.77 -14.22 -10.70
C ASP A 4 22.84 -12.68 -10.56
N PRO A 5 23.90 -12.03 -11.05
CA PRO A 5 24.08 -10.59 -10.89
C PRO A 5 22.93 -9.78 -11.50
N VAL A 6 22.31 -10.28 -12.58
CA VAL A 6 21.14 -9.63 -13.19
C VAL A 6 19.93 -9.72 -12.25
N ALA A 7 19.73 -10.85 -11.57
CA ALA A 7 18.66 -11.01 -10.60
C ALA A 7 18.82 -10.05 -9.40
N ILE A 8 20.06 -9.79 -8.98
CA ILE A 8 20.36 -8.83 -7.90
C ILE A 8 20.01 -7.41 -8.34
N GLU A 9 20.47 -6.98 -9.52
CA GLU A 9 20.19 -5.63 -10.04
C GLU A 9 18.69 -5.41 -10.24
N LEU A 10 17.96 -6.40 -10.77
CA LEU A 10 16.51 -6.32 -10.91
C LEU A 10 15.79 -6.18 -9.57
N ALA A 11 16.24 -6.91 -8.54
CA ALA A 11 15.68 -6.80 -7.20
C ALA A 11 15.92 -5.39 -6.60
N GLN A 12 17.12 -4.84 -6.76
CA GLN A 12 17.48 -3.49 -6.31
C GLN A 12 16.68 -2.41 -7.03
N LEU A 13 16.51 -2.53 -8.35
CA LEU A 13 15.71 -1.61 -9.14
C LEU A 13 14.23 -1.63 -8.69
N ARG A 14 13.67 -2.82 -8.48
CA ARG A 14 12.29 -2.98 -7.99
C ARG A 14 12.10 -2.31 -6.62
N ALA A 15 13.01 -2.58 -5.69
CA ALA A 15 12.97 -1.96 -4.36
C ALA A 15 13.02 -0.43 -4.45
N THR A 16 13.93 0.09 -5.29
CA THR A 16 14.08 1.55 -5.51
C THR A 16 12.78 2.17 -6.04
N VAL A 17 12.19 1.59 -7.09
CA VAL A 17 10.93 2.09 -7.67
C VAL A 17 9.78 2.05 -6.65
N GLN A 18 9.69 0.99 -5.84
CA GLN A 18 8.70 0.88 -4.77
C GLN A 18 8.87 1.97 -3.71
N ASP A 19 10.11 2.26 -3.30
CA ASP A 19 10.41 3.32 -2.34
C ASP A 19 10.08 4.71 -2.89
N PHE A 20 10.42 4.99 -4.15
CA PHE A 20 10.05 6.24 -4.81
C PHE A 20 8.54 6.45 -4.85
N GLY A 21 7.77 5.40 -5.18
CA GLY A 21 6.31 5.46 -5.18
C GLY A 21 5.74 5.82 -3.80
N ARG A 22 6.29 5.24 -2.73
CA ARG A 22 5.92 5.56 -1.35
C ARG A 22 6.24 7.01 -0.97
N ILE A 23 7.44 7.48 -1.31
CA ILE A 23 7.86 8.86 -1.04
C ILE A 23 6.97 9.85 -1.80
N LEU A 24 6.72 9.62 -3.08
CA LEU A 24 5.83 10.47 -3.89
C LEU A 24 4.42 10.49 -3.34
N ALA A 25 3.86 9.36 -2.94
CA ALA A 25 2.54 9.29 -2.31
C ALA A 25 2.47 10.11 -1.02
N SER A 26 3.54 10.08 -0.21
CA SER A 26 3.67 10.86 1.02
C SER A 26 3.78 12.36 0.74
N VAL A 27 4.67 12.77 -0.18
CA VAL A 27 4.92 14.19 -0.51
C VAL A 27 3.71 14.84 -1.20
N THR A 28 3.03 14.11 -2.08
CA THR A 28 1.83 14.62 -2.78
C THR A 28 0.56 14.57 -1.93
N GLY A 29 0.59 13.85 -0.81
CA GLY A 29 -0.60 13.65 0.03
C GLY A 29 -1.74 12.95 -0.71
N ALA A 30 -1.43 12.11 -1.70
CA ALA A 30 -2.42 11.45 -2.54
C ALA A 30 -3.40 10.62 -1.69
N ARG A 31 -4.71 10.80 -1.93
CA ARG A 31 -5.76 10.10 -1.18
C ARG A 31 -6.62 9.24 -2.10
N LEU A 32 -6.95 8.03 -1.64
CA LEU A 32 -7.81 7.08 -2.33
C LEU A 32 -9.26 7.19 -1.84
N THR A 33 -10.21 7.16 -2.77
CA THR A 33 -11.61 6.88 -2.44
C THR A 33 -11.78 5.41 -2.04
N ARG A 34 -12.96 5.05 -1.51
CA ARG A 34 -13.27 3.66 -1.17
C ARG A 34 -13.19 2.74 -2.39
N GLU A 35 -13.64 3.21 -3.55
CA GLU A 35 -13.63 2.47 -4.81
C GLU A 35 -12.19 2.23 -5.29
N GLN A 36 -11.36 3.27 -5.27
CA GLN A 36 -9.94 3.17 -5.63
C GLN A 36 -9.16 2.26 -4.69
N LEU A 37 -9.47 2.30 -3.38
CA LEU A 37 -8.87 1.41 -2.40
C LEU A 37 -9.30 -0.04 -2.62
N ALA A 38 -10.58 -0.27 -2.90
CA ALA A 38 -11.12 -1.61 -3.19
C ALA A 38 -10.48 -2.22 -4.44
N GLU A 39 -10.32 -1.40 -5.49
CA GLU A 39 -9.64 -1.77 -6.73
C GLU A 39 -8.17 -2.13 -6.47
N ARG A 40 -7.42 -1.28 -5.76
CA ARG A 40 -6.01 -1.54 -5.41
C ARG A 40 -5.82 -2.85 -4.65
N LEU A 41 -6.70 -3.11 -3.68
CA LEU A 41 -6.64 -4.29 -2.83
C LEU A 41 -7.24 -5.54 -3.48
N CYS A 42 -7.81 -5.42 -4.68
CA CYS A 42 -8.54 -6.47 -5.39
C CYS A 42 -9.65 -7.11 -4.53
N VAL A 43 -10.41 -6.29 -3.78
CA VAL A 43 -11.52 -6.74 -2.93
C VAL A 43 -12.82 -6.03 -3.25
N HIS A 44 -13.94 -6.62 -2.84
CA HIS A 44 -15.21 -5.91 -2.86
C HIS A 44 -15.21 -4.77 -1.84
N ARG A 45 -15.82 -3.62 -2.18
CA ARG A 45 -15.89 -2.42 -1.32
C ARG A 45 -16.44 -2.66 0.10
N ASN A 46 -17.27 -3.70 0.27
CA ASN A 46 -17.85 -4.06 1.58
C ASN A 46 -16.85 -4.78 2.49
N THR A 47 -15.73 -5.27 1.96
CA THR A 47 -14.65 -5.87 2.75
C THR A 47 -13.89 -4.84 3.56
N ILE A 48 -13.80 -3.59 3.07
CA ILE A 48 -13.06 -2.51 3.72
C ILE A 48 -13.61 -2.18 5.12
N PRO A 49 -14.93 -1.93 5.31
CA PRO A 49 -15.48 -1.74 6.66
C PRO A 49 -15.23 -2.91 7.61
N ARG A 50 -15.25 -4.15 7.09
CA ARG A 50 -14.94 -5.35 7.89
C ARG A 50 -13.49 -5.33 8.37
N TRP A 51 -12.54 -5.07 7.47
CA TRP A 51 -11.13 -4.97 7.83
C TRP A 51 -10.83 -3.81 8.78
N MET A 52 -11.52 -2.68 8.65
CA MET A 52 -11.42 -1.60 9.63
C MET A 52 -11.87 -2.01 11.04
N ALA A 53 -12.80 -2.97 11.15
CA ALA A 53 -13.28 -3.47 12.44
C ALA A 53 -12.40 -4.60 13.00
N GLU A 54 -11.86 -5.45 12.13
CA GLU A 54 -11.08 -6.65 12.50
C GLU A 54 -9.58 -6.38 12.64
N ASP A 55 -9.01 -5.48 11.82
CA ASP A 55 -7.58 -5.15 11.77
C ASP A 55 -7.34 -3.73 12.30
N VAL A 56 -6.86 -3.65 13.54
CA VAL A 56 -6.49 -2.39 14.20
C VAL A 56 -5.40 -1.62 13.47
N THR A 57 -4.59 -2.30 12.66
CA THR A 57 -3.50 -1.70 11.91
C THR A 57 -3.94 -1.18 10.54
N PHE A 58 -5.18 -1.48 10.13
CA PHE A 58 -5.72 -1.01 8.87
C PHE A 58 -5.84 0.53 8.85
N PRO A 59 -5.40 1.21 7.78
CA PRO A 59 -5.45 2.66 7.69
C PRO A 59 -6.87 3.21 7.84
N LYS A 60 -7.00 4.33 8.55
CA LYS A 60 -8.30 4.98 8.77
C LYS A 60 -8.55 6.05 7.71
N PRO A 61 -9.79 6.21 7.24
CA PRO A 61 -10.13 7.30 6.34
C PRO A 61 -10.11 8.65 7.08
N ASP A 62 -9.99 9.73 6.32
CA ASP A 62 -10.27 11.07 6.81
C ASP A 62 -11.78 11.33 6.99
N ARG A 63 -12.12 12.57 7.37
CA ARG A 63 -13.51 13.05 7.47
C ARG A 63 -14.34 12.94 6.19
N TYR A 64 -13.70 12.77 5.03
CA TYR A 64 -14.35 12.62 3.73
C TYR A 64 -14.42 11.16 3.27
N GLY A 65 -13.99 10.20 4.09
CA GLY A 65 -13.97 8.80 3.72
C GLY A 65 -12.83 8.46 2.76
N LYS A 66 -11.72 9.21 2.77
CA LYS A 66 -10.55 8.95 1.90
C LYS A 66 -9.31 8.54 2.68
N TRP A 67 -8.56 7.59 2.13
CA TRP A 67 -7.35 7.03 2.75
C TRP A 67 -6.10 7.66 2.19
N LEU A 68 -5.11 7.94 3.04
CA LEU A 68 -3.82 8.41 2.57
C LEU A 68 -3.07 7.24 1.91
N LEU A 69 -2.66 7.41 0.65
CA LEU A 69 -2.02 6.34 -0.11
C LEU A 69 -0.73 5.85 0.56
N SER A 70 0.02 6.72 1.22
CA SER A 70 1.24 6.33 1.93
C SER A 70 0.97 5.37 3.10
N GLU A 71 -0.11 5.58 3.86
CA GLU A 71 -0.49 4.68 4.97
C GLU A 71 -0.96 3.32 4.44
N VAL A 72 -1.66 3.31 3.30
CA VAL A 72 -2.09 2.08 2.62
C VAL A 72 -0.88 1.27 2.16
N ILE A 73 0.10 1.92 1.52
CA ILE A 73 1.36 1.26 1.10
C ILE A 73 2.11 0.70 2.32
N GLU A 74 2.21 1.46 3.40
CA GLU A 74 2.89 0.99 4.61
C GLU A 74 2.18 -0.24 5.21
N TRP A 75 0.85 -0.22 5.28
CA TRP A 75 0.07 -1.36 5.76
C TRP A 75 0.24 -2.60 4.87
N GLU A 76 0.25 -2.46 3.53
CA GLU A 76 0.47 -3.56 2.59
C GLU A 76 1.84 -4.24 2.75
N GLN A 77 2.86 -3.48 3.17
CA GLN A 77 4.22 -3.98 3.37
C GLN A 77 4.43 -4.70 4.70
N ARG A 78 3.49 -4.57 5.65
CA ARG A 78 3.60 -5.25 6.94
C ARG A 78 3.32 -6.74 6.78
N PRO A 79 4.17 -7.63 7.34
CA PRO A 79 3.88 -9.05 7.31
C PRO A 79 2.60 -9.33 8.11
N LYS A 80 1.60 -9.93 7.45
CA LYS A 80 0.40 -10.45 8.11
C LYS A 80 0.85 -11.61 9.01
N ARG A 81 0.71 -11.43 10.33
CA ARG A 81 0.99 -12.47 11.33
C ARG A 81 -0.02 -13.62 11.22
#